data_AF-A0A845V566-F1
#
_entry.id   AF-A0A845V566-F1
#
_cell.length_a   1.000
_cell.length_b   1.000
_cell.length_c   1.000
_cell.angle_alpha   90.00
_cell.angle_beta   90.00
_cell.angle_gamma   90.00
#
_symmetry.space_group_name_H-M   'P 1'
#
loop_
_entity.id
_entity.type
_entity.pdbx_description
1 polymer ?
#
loop_
_entity_poly.entity_id
_entity_poly.type
_entity_poly.pdbx_seq_one_letter_code
_entity_poly.pdbx_strand_id
1 'polypeptide(L)' 'MKREELVDVLMKEFDRKGDGVLSRGEFRELVKYLIGEHGIRISSRIFEQFDHNHDNAITRDELLELIDEYWL' A
#
# COMPACT_ATOMS: atom_id res chain seq x y z
N MET A 1 13.83 10.01 -3.01
CA MET A 1 12.55 10.26 -2.30
C MET A 1 12.66 9.67 -0.92
N LYS A 2 12.15 10.37 0.10
CA LYS A 2 11.94 9.75 1.41
C LYS A 2 10.73 8.81 1.33
N ARG A 3 10.72 7.75 2.13
CA ARG A 3 9.57 6.81 2.22
C ARG A 3 8.24 7.50 2.47
N GLU A 4 8.24 8.56 3.29
CA GLU A 4 7.05 9.35 3.61
C GLU A 4 6.47 10.07 2.38
N GLU A 5 7.34 10.61 1.53
CA GLU A 5 6.91 11.25 0.28
C GLU A 5 6.34 10.23 -0.70
N LEU A 6 6.91 9.02 -0.75
CA LEU A 6 6.40 7.94 -1.57
C LEU A 6 5.02 7.49 -1.08
N VAL A 7 4.84 7.31 0.22
CA VAL A 7 3.53 7.01 0.82
C VAL A 7 2.51 8.08 0.52
N ASP A 8 2.86 9.37 0.65
CA ASP A 8 1.92 10.45 0.34
C ASP A 8 1.50 10.47 -1.13
N VAL A 9 2.44 10.21 -2.05
CA VAL A 9 2.13 10.10 -3.48
C VAL A 9 1.23 8.89 -3.73
N LEU A 10 1.56 7.72 -3.18
CA LEU A 10 0.75 6.51 -3.34
C LEU A 10 -0.65 6.68 -2.75
N MET A 11 -0.77 7.24 -1.55
CA MET A 11 -2.06 7.55 -0.95
C MET A 11 -2.86 8.49 -1.85
N LYS A 12 -2.27 9.59 -2.31
CA LYS A 12 -2.97 10.54 -3.18
C LYS A 12 -3.44 9.93 -4.51
N GLU A 13 -2.69 8.99 -5.07
CA GLU A 13 -3.04 8.34 -6.34
C GLU A 13 -4.06 7.21 -6.18
N PHE A 14 -4.02 6.47 -5.06
CA PHE A 14 -4.80 5.24 -4.87
C PHE A 14 -5.97 5.36 -3.87
N ASP A 15 -5.91 6.26 -2.88
CA ASP A 15 -7.03 6.60 -1.99
C ASP A 15 -8.05 7.45 -2.78
N ARG A 16 -8.95 6.75 -3.49
CA ARG A 16 -9.97 7.38 -4.34
C ARG A 16 -11.15 7.86 -3.53
N LYS A 17 -11.38 7.25 -2.36
CA LYS A 17 -12.43 7.67 -1.44
C LYS A 17 -12.03 8.93 -0.67
N GLY A 18 -10.74 9.18 -0.50
CA GLY A 18 -10.22 10.29 0.29
C GLY A 18 -10.51 10.11 1.78
N ASP A 19 -10.60 8.87 2.26
CA ASP A 19 -10.83 8.56 3.68
C ASP A 19 -9.53 8.41 4.48
N GLY A 20 -8.37 8.58 3.82
CA GLY A 20 -7.05 8.54 4.43
C GLY A 20 -6.50 7.12 4.61
N VAL A 21 -7.20 6.11 4.09
CA VAL A 21 -6.79 4.71 4.14
C VAL A 21 -6.99 4.04 2.78
N LEU A 22 -6.26 2.96 2.52
CA LEU A 22 -6.47 2.17 1.32
C LEU A 22 -7.40 1.01 1.62
N SER A 23 -8.62 1.07 1.10
CA SER A 23 -9.53 -0.08 1.12
C SER A 23 -8.91 -1.26 0.36
N ARG A 24 -9.33 -2.49 0.65
CA ARG A 24 -8.92 -3.71 -0.12
C ARG A 24 -8.95 -3.55 -1.65
N GLY A 25 -9.93 -2.81 -2.17
CA GLY A 25 -10.04 -2.53 -3.61
C GLY A 25 -8.97 -1.59 -4.15
N GLU A 26 -8.65 -0.54 -3.40
CA GLU A 26 -7.63 0.47 -3.73
C GLU A 26 -6.23 -0.10 -3.58
N PHE A 27 -6.00 -0.83 -2.49
CA PHE A 27 -4.76 -1.54 -2.26
C PHE A 27 -4.46 -2.58 -3.35
N ARG A 28 -5.48 -3.27 -3.87
CA ARG A 28 -5.28 -4.22 -4.98
C ARG A 28 -4.75 -3.53 -6.23
N GLU A 29 -5.21 -2.32 -6.53
CA GLU A 29 -4.71 -1.55 -7.67
C GLU A 29 -3.28 -1.06 -7.42
N LEU A 30 -2.96 -0.64 -6.19
CA LEU A 30 -1.60 -0.33 -5.77
C LEU A 30 -0.67 -1.54 -5.94
N VAL A 31 -1.06 -2.72 -5.45
CA VAL A 31 -0.24 -3.93 -5.59
C VAL A 31 -0.03 -4.32 -7.05
N LYS A 32 -1.06 -4.21 -7.89
CA LYS A 32 -0.89 -4.42 -9.35
C LYS A 32 0.10 -3.44 -9.96
N TYR A 33 0.05 -2.17 -9.55
CA TYR A 33 0.99 -1.15 -9.99
C TYR A 33 2.43 -1.49 -9.54
N LEU A 34 2.63 -1.87 -8.27
CA LEU A 34 3.96 -2.25 -7.75
C LEU A 34 4.50 -3.54 -8.41
N ILE A 35 3.66 -4.54 -8.64
CA ILE A 35 4.04 -5.77 -9.36
C ILE A 35 4.39 -5.45 -10.82
N GLY A 36 3.57 -4.63 -11.49
CA GLY A 36 3.70 -4.34 -12.92
C GLY A 36 4.87 -3.41 -13.25
N GLU A 37 4.95 -2.27 -12.57
CA GLU A 37 5.94 -1.23 -12.86
C GLU A 37 7.30 -1.53 -12.21
N HIS A 38 7.31 -2.18 -11.04
CA HIS A 38 8.53 -2.37 -10.25
C HIS A 38 8.96 -3.83 -10.10
N GLY A 39 8.22 -4.77 -10.72
CA GLY A 39 8.57 -6.19 -10.73
C GLY A 39 8.54 -6.85 -9.35
N ILE A 40 7.93 -6.20 -8.36
CA ILE A 40 7.92 -6.70 -6.99
C ILE A 40 6.99 -7.90 -6.93
N ARG A 41 7.52 -9.04 -6.49
CA ARG A 41 6.74 -10.28 -6.33
C ARG A 41 5.97 -10.24 -5.02
N ILE A 42 4.94 -9.43 -5.01
CA ILE A 42 4.04 -9.29 -3.87
C ILE A 42 2.94 -10.35 -4.01
N SER A 43 2.79 -11.24 -3.02
CA SER A 43 1.71 -12.24 -3.05
C SER A 43 0.36 -11.56 -2.83
N SER A 44 -0.74 -12.13 -3.34
CA SER A 44 -2.09 -11.62 -3.05
C SER A 44 -2.48 -11.64 -1.57
N ARG A 45 -1.65 -12.27 -0.71
CA ARG A 45 -1.80 -12.32 0.75
C ARG A 45 -1.07 -11.20 1.48
N ILE A 46 -0.32 -10.36 0.78
CA ILE A 46 0.39 -9.23 1.38
C ILE A 46 -0.57 -8.29 2.11
N PHE A 47 -1.81 -8.15 1.61
CA PHE A 47 -2.84 -7.36 2.26
C PHE A 47 -3.12 -7.90 3.65
N GLU A 48 -3.26 -9.22 3.80
CA GLU A 48 -3.49 -9.87 5.09
C GLU A 48 -2.28 -9.81 6.03
N GLN A 49 -1.08 -9.59 5.48
CA GLN A 49 0.15 -9.43 6.27
C GLN A 49 0.27 -8.02 6.85
N PHE A 50 -0.15 -6.98 6.10
CA PHE A 50 -0.05 -5.58 6.52
C PHE A 50 -1.32 -5.01 7.15
N ASP A 51 -2.49 -5.62 6.90
CA ASP A 51 -3.75 -5.34 7.59
C ASP A 51 -3.68 -5.96 9.00
N HIS A 52 -2.84 -5.38 9.87
CA HIS A 52 -2.50 -5.92 11.18
C HIS A 52 -3.70 -5.92 12.13
N ASN A 53 -4.59 -4.93 11.99
CA ASN A 53 -5.79 -4.80 12.78
C ASN A 53 -7.00 -5.55 12.15
N HIS A 54 -6.82 -6.14 10.96
CA HIS A 54 -7.83 -6.85 10.19
C HIS A 54 -9.09 -6.01 9.92
N ASP A 55 -8.93 -4.70 9.79
CA ASP A 55 -10.03 -3.76 9.52
C ASP A 55 -10.39 -3.67 8.04
N ASN A 56 -9.68 -4.41 7.17
CA ASN A 56 -9.82 -4.38 5.71
C ASN A 56 -9.46 -3.03 5.06
N ALA A 57 -8.63 -2.24 5.73
CA ALA A 57 -7.98 -1.07 5.20
C ALA A 57 -6.48 -1.11 5.52
N ILE A 58 -5.70 -0.35 4.76
CA ILE A 58 -4.28 -0.12 5.04
C ILE A 58 -4.12 1.36 5.32
N THR A 59 -3.74 1.67 6.55
CA THR A 59 -3.47 3.02 7.00
C THR A 59 -2.15 3.53 6.43
N ARG A 60 -1.91 4.84 6.58
CA ARG A 60 -0.65 5.48 6.17
C ARG A 60 0.57 4.83 6.84
N ASP A 61 0.43 4.47 8.10
CA ASP A 61 1.50 3.86 8.89
C ASP A 61 1.77 2.42 8.45
N GLU A 62 0.72 1.62 8.20
CA GLU A 62 0.87 0.26 7.66
C GLU A 62 1.47 0.27 6.23
N LEU A 63 1.14 1.28 5.42
CA LEU A 63 1.77 1.45 4.11
C LEU A 63 3.24 1.85 4.20
N LEU A 64 3.64 2.62 5.22
CA LEU A 64 5.05 2.93 5.48
C LEU A 64 5.85 1.67 5.80
N GLU A 65 5.30 0.79 6.65
CA GLU A 65 5.93 -0.48 6.99
C GLU A 65 6.12 -1.37 5.75
N LEU A 66 5.13 -1.42 4.86
CA LEU A 66 5.25 -2.15 3.60
C LEU A 66 6.42 -1.65 2.74
N ILE A 67 6.58 -0.33 2.64
CA ILE A 67 7.66 0.27 1.86
C ILE A 67 9.02 0.01 2.52
N ASP A 68 9.10 0.08 3.85
CA ASP A 68 10.32 -0.25 4.59
C ASP A 68 10.73 -1.72 4.39
N GLU A 69 9.78 -2.65 4.34
CA GLU A 69 10.09 -4.09 4.22
C GLU A 69 10.42 -4.54 2.79
N TYR A 70 9.78 -3.94 1.77
CA TYR A 70 9.85 -4.43 0.39
C TYR A 70 10.56 -3.50 -0.61
N TRP A 71 10.89 -2.26 -0.23
CA TRP A 71 11.44 -1.25 -1.16
C TRP A 71 12.78 -0.64 -0.74
N LEU A 72 13.18 -0.78 0.52
CA LEU A 72 14.47 -0.32 1.06
C LEU A 72 15.38 -1.51 1.42
#